data_AF-A0AAE0I3J6-F1
#
_entry.id   AF-A0AAE0I3J6-F1
#
_cell.length_a   1.000
_cell.length_b   1.000
_cell.length_c   1.000
_cell.angle_alpha   90.00
_cell.angle_beta   90.00
_cell.angle_gamma   90.00
#
_symmetry.space_group_name_H-M   'P 1'
#
loop_
_entity.id
_entity.type
_entity.pdbx_description
1 polymer ?
#
loop_
_entity_poly.entity_id
_entity_poly.type
_entity_poly.pdbx_seq_one_letter_code
_entity_poly.pdbx_strand_id
1 'polypeptide(L)'
;MEESKSPTQVHIMEEELQSPRPMTIEESQSPRPLLPIERSQSDYSALQVVDAEHNHNPSPQVLYDDNAPQVVFDDDKFHDGSLDASSPEVVTSGEHLPEVVSMPGGASGRPPVPWWRRKRFLAAITVAIVIVVVVLGAVLGTRKKSESSTALRASACNNTVCPQILSAAVLGPNTTDDRKLMVFARGDGAIYFNWAQIANLSDTGGWPADSRWSALVGGASFVSQPSAMSWNSGSRVSVATMVDGTGTESNVQMTKFTVDESGPNGFTVDGWKDLGGPVGSPLGTCAINGTRGDYYSVENTAEGAKFLHNLSHRNGTVDMWKHPDQLGVPQWDVGANFTFNQTAKPAVVCRPSYWVHDLVFYDDKSAVRHGMWAFHIPGNHWTEFTDLGGKFKGEPTVIAVGADRIDFFGIGEDAAMYHFTWTEADSHSALESLGGSFHSAASAVATGLIASSTGNSTVNGTGSVRIDVVALGMNDHIFHRVMRGKRWVSDWEDLGVEGNSAPLVVHYGHGSSEQPERVGVFMVGYDGQVKQATWTVSVEQTSWKDLKWTSMGGAMTSDFFRFET
;
A
#
# COMPACT_ATOMS: atom_id res chain seq x y z
N MET A 1 -31.57 60.81 31.65
CA MET A 1 -32.26 59.88 30.73
C MET A 1 -31.90 60.29 29.32
N GLU A 2 -31.73 59.29 28.46
CA GLU A 2 -31.25 59.32 27.07
C GLU A 2 -31.72 60.51 26.22
N GLU A 3 -30.90 60.99 25.28
CA GLU A 3 -30.97 60.60 23.85
C GLU A 3 -29.97 61.38 22.97
N SER A 4 -29.61 60.72 21.87
CA SER A 4 -28.61 61.08 20.85
C SER A 4 -29.02 62.21 19.88
N LYS A 5 -28.03 62.92 19.29
CA LYS A 5 -27.71 62.90 17.83
C LYS A 5 -26.61 63.92 17.43
N SER A 6 -25.72 63.44 16.55
CA SER A 6 -24.65 64.13 15.79
C SER A 6 -25.21 65.03 14.66
N PRO A 7 -24.48 65.98 14.02
CA PRO A 7 -23.48 65.67 12.94
C PRO A 7 -22.35 66.71 12.72
N THR A 8 -21.17 66.36 12.15
CA THR A 8 -20.47 67.21 11.14
C THR A 8 -19.41 66.46 10.31
N GLN A 9 -19.41 66.73 9.00
CA GLN A 9 -18.46 66.36 7.94
C GLN A 9 -17.14 67.15 7.99
N VAL A 10 -16.07 66.62 7.41
CA VAL A 10 -14.90 67.40 6.93
C VAL A 10 -14.47 66.93 5.54
N HIS A 11 -14.04 67.89 4.72
CA HIS A 11 -13.74 67.85 3.29
C HIS A 11 -12.22 67.80 3.02
N ILE A 12 -11.83 66.89 2.11
CA ILE A 12 -10.79 66.90 1.04
C ILE A 12 -9.56 67.80 1.15
N MET A 13 -8.36 67.20 0.95
CA MET A 13 -7.22 67.73 0.17
C MET A 13 -6.49 66.54 -0.51
N GLU A 14 -6.32 66.61 -1.84
CA GLU A 14 -5.51 65.71 -2.69
C GLU A 14 -4.04 66.16 -2.72
N GLU A 15 -3.08 65.22 -2.86
CA GLU A 15 -1.76 65.51 -3.42
C GLU A 15 -1.20 64.30 -4.20
N GLU A 16 -0.63 64.59 -5.37
CA GLU A 16 -0.25 63.68 -6.47
C GLU A 16 1.14 63.04 -6.35
N LEU A 17 1.36 62.05 -7.22
CA LEU A 17 2.47 61.10 -7.38
C LEU A 17 3.90 61.66 -7.54
N GLN A 18 4.89 60.85 -7.15
CA GLN A 18 6.20 60.75 -7.81
C GLN A 18 6.80 59.32 -7.75
N SER A 19 7.16 58.78 -8.92
CA SER A 19 7.83 57.48 -9.13
C SER A 19 9.38 57.57 -9.04
N PRO A 20 10.11 56.53 -8.60
CA PRO A 20 11.57 56.50 -8.74
C PRO A 20 12.03 55.86 -10.07
N ARG A 21 13.13 56.38 -10.63
CA ARG A 21 13.83 55.97 -11.87
C ARG A 21 14.77 54.76 -11.67
N PRO A 22 15.14 54.04 -12.74
CA PRO A 22 15.99 52.85 -12.66
C PRO A 22 17.49 53.18 -12.54
N MET A 23 18.24 52.31 -11.86
CA MET A 23 19.69 52.41 -11.71
C MET A 23 20.38 51.26 -12.48
N THR A 24 21.31 51.65 -13.34
CA THR A 24 22.12 50.82 -14.25
C THR A 24 23.13 49.95 -13.49
N ILE A 25 23.35 48.71 -13.94
CA ILE A 25 24.42 47.83 -13.45
C ILE A 25 25.45 47.65 -14.58
N GLU A 26 26.70 48.04 -14.33
CA GLU A 26 27.87 47.71 -15.15
C GLU A 26 28.43 46.33 -14.76
N GLU A 27 28.83 45.55 -15.77
CA GLU A 27 29.63 44.33 -15.64
C GLU A 27 31.06 44.64 -15.18
N SER A 28 31.59 43.86 -14.23
CA SER A 28 33.02 43.76 -13.94
C SER A 28 33.37 42.36 -13.43
N GLN A 29 34.55 41.91 -13.85
CA GLN A 29 35.03 40.53 -14.00
C GLN A 29 35.39 39.77 -12.69
N SER A 30 35.49 38.44 -12.83
CA SER A 30 35.75 37.33 -11.88
C SER A 30 37.12 37.32 -11.12
N PRO A 31 37.48 36.28 -10.32
CA PRO A 31 37.25 36.17 -8.87
C PRO A 31 38.56 36.08 -8.04
N ARG A 32 38.45 36.24 -6.71
CA ARG A 32 39.53 35.92 -5.73
C ARG A 32 39.07 34.80 -4.78
N PRO A 33 39.96 33.88 -4.35
CA PRO A 33 39.59 32.69 -3.59
C PRO A 33 39.39 32.99 -2.09
N LEU A 34 38.41 32.34 -1.47
CA LEU A 34 38.18 32.38 -0.03
C LEU A 34 38.83 31.18 0.67
N LEU A 35 39.59 31.47 1.73
CA LEU A 35 40.21 30.51 2.65
C LEU A 35 39.17 29.95 3.66
N PRO A 36 39.43 28.77 4.24
CA PRO A 36 38.46 28.06 5.08
C PRO A 36 38.34 28.67 6.48
N ILE A 37 37.10 28.69 7.00
CA ILE A 37 36.77 29.12 8.37
C ILE A 37 36.86 27.91 9.30
N GLU A 38 37.80 27.93 10.24
CA GLU A 38 37.82 27.05 11.41
C GLU A 38 36.67 27.43 12.36
N ARG A 39 35.86 26.44 12.78
CA ARG A 39 34.89 26.61 13.87
C ARG A 39 35.50 26.17 15.20
N SER A 40 35.51 27.09 16.16
CA SER A 40 35.83 26.86 17.55
C SER A 40 34.78 25.99 18.24
N GLN A 41 35.22 24.92 18.90
CA GLN A 41 34.47 24.23 19.95
C GLN A 41 34.51 25.06 21.24
N SER A 42 33.37 25.28 21.87
CA SER A 42 33.29 25.58 23.30
C SER A 42 31.98 25.05 23.89
N ASP A 43 32.16 24.11 24.83
CA ASP A 43 31.43 23.91 26.09
C ASP A 43 29.91 23.65 26.10
N TYR A 44 29.55 22.38 26.30
CA TYR A 44 28.45 22.02 27.20
C TYR A 44 28.89 20.89 28.15
N SER A 45 28.73 21.18 29.44
CA SER A 45 29.26 20.49 30.61
C SER A 45 28.59 19.14 30.87
N ALA A 46 29.41 18.17 31.29
CA ALA A 46 29.02 16.87 31.79
C ALA A 46 28.30 16.96 33.17
N LEU A 47 27.28 16.12 33.35
CA LEU A 47 26.76 15.73 34.65
C LEU A 47 27.20 14.28 34.90
N GLN A 48 28.14 14.13 35.82
CA GLN A 48 28.65 12.85 36.32
C GLN A 48 27.57 12.11 37.11
N VAL A 49 27.44 10.80 36.87
CA VAL A 49 27.05 9.82 37.89
C VAL A 49 28.20 8.84 38.02
N VAL A 50 28.63 8.67 39.27
CA VAL A 50 29.82 7.98 39.74
C VAL A 50 29.61 6.46 39.79
N ASP A 51 30.71 5.75 39.52
CA ASP A 51 30.90 4.31 39.51
C ASP A 51 30.40 3.56 40.76
N ALA A 52 29.98 2.30 40.53
CA ALA A 52 30.10 1.23 41.50
C ALA A 52 30.85 0.06 40.84
N GLU A 53 32.04 -0.19 41.36
CA GLU A 53 32.99 -1.22 40.96
C GLU A 53 32.65 -2.63 41.48
N HIS A 54 33.27 -3.62 40.81
CA HIS A 54 33.64 -4.97 41.28
C HIS A 54 32.56 -6.04 41.52
N ASN A 55 32.52 -7.08 40.65
CA ASN A 55 33.11 -8.40 40.97
C ASN A 55 32.98 -9.49 39.86
N HIS A 56 33.97 -10.39 39.85
CA HIS A 56 33.99 -11.80 39.41
C HIS A 56 34.57 -12.23 38.04
N ASN A 57 35.87 -12.60 38.13
CA ASN A 57 36.49 -13.92 37.91
C ASN A 57 36.56 -14.56 36.49
N PRO A 58 37.72 -15.16 36.09
CA PRO A 58 37.97 -15.61 34.72
C PRO A 58 37.86 -17.13 34.49
N SER A 59 37.62 -17.49 33.22
CA SER A 59 38.05 -18.73 32.52
C SER A 59 37.34 -20.06 32.89
N PRO A 60 37.26 -21.08 31.99
CA PRO A 60 38.30 -21.44 31.01
C PRO A 60 37.86 -21.76 29.57
N GLN A 61 38.85 -21.62 28.69
CA GLN A 61 38.89 -22.25 27.37
C GLN A 61 39.01 -23.78 27.49
N VAL A 62 38.35 -24.49 26.59
CA VAL A 62 38.57 -25.92 26.34
C VAL A 62 38.84 -26.10 24.84
N LEU A 63 40.05 -26.55 24.55
CA LEU A 63 40.51 -27.20 23.31
C LEU A 63 40.12 -28.70 23.34
N TYR A 64 40.19 -29.36 22.18
CA TYR A 64 39.95 -30.79 21.80
C TYR A 64 38.68 -30.96 20.95
N ASP A 65 38.64 -31.75 19.87
CA ASP A 65 39.61 -32.54 19.11
C ASP A 65 38.92 -32.86 17.76
N ASP A 66 39.64 -32.80 16.65
CA ASP A 66 39.17 -33.30 15.36
C ASP A 66 39.45 -34.81 15.30
N ASN A 67 38.41 -35.65 15.35
CA ASN A 67 38.46 -37.03 14.82
C ASN A 67 37.06 -37.66 14.76
N ALA A 68 36.53 -37.84 13.55
CA ALA A 68 35.45 -38.80 13.28
C ALA A 68 35.75 -39.55 11.96
N PRO A 69 35.57 -40.88 11.90
CA PRO A 69 36.00 -41.70 10.78
C PRO A 69 34.95 -41.77 9.66
N GLN A 70 35.46 -42.02 8.46
CA GLN A 70 34.71 -42.35 7.26
C GLN A 70 34.05 -43.73 7.34
N VAL A 71 32.83 -43.85 6.81
CA VAL A 71 32.29 -45.10 6.28
C VAL A 71 31.60 -44.80 4.95
N VAL A 72 31.99 -45.56 3.92
CA VAL A 72 31.44 -45.54 2.55
C VAL A 72 30.97 -46.96 2.23
N PHE A 73 30.01 -47.04 1.30
CA PHE A 73 29.44 -48.18 0.56
C PHE A 73 28.28 -48.92 1.27
N ASP A 74 27.16 -49.28 0.64
CA ASP A 74 26.94 -49.53 -0.79
C ASP A 74 25.46 -49.41 -1.22
N ASP A 75 25.27 -49.20 -2.52
CA ASP A 75 24.02 -49.20 -3.29
C ASP A 75 23.37 -50.60 -3.38
N ASP A 76 22.04 -50.68 -3.50
CA ASP A 76 21.36 -51.23 -4.70
C ASP A 76 19.83 -51.39 -4.55
N LYS A 77 19.12 -50.74 -5.49
CA LYS A 77 18.09 -51.30 -6.41
C LYS A 77 16.65 -51.70 -5.97
N PHE A 78 15.71 -51.11 -6.73
CA PHE A 78 14.60 -51.70 -7.53
C PHE A 78 13.12 -51.40 -7.15
N HIS A 79 12.51 -50.57 -8.03
CA HIS A 79 11.26 -50.72 -8.80
C HIS A 79 9.86 -50.89 -8.15
N ASP A 80 9.03 -49.88 -8.47
CA ASP A 80 7.64 -49.89 -8.98
C ASP A 80 6.99 -51.24 -9.36
N GLY A 81 5.71 -51.41 -8.98
CA GLY A 81 4.80 -52.30 -9.68
C GLY A 81 3.44 -52.50 -9.01
N SER A 82 2.44 -51.76 -9.48
CA SER A 82 0.98 -52.03 -9.45
C SER A 82 0.59 -53.52 -9.52
N LEU A 83 -0.55 -53.92 -8.90
CA LEU A 83 -1.68 -54.54 -9.63
C LEU A 83 -2.89 -54.99 -8.76
N ASP A 84 -3.99 -55.04 -9.50
CA ASP A 84 -5.41 -55.17 -9.23
C ASP A 84 -5.96 -56.47 -8.61
N ALA A 85 -7.24 -56.32 -8.27
CA ALA A 85 -8.27 -57.31 -8.05
C ALA A 85 -8.31 -58.49 -9.04
N SER A 86 -8.70 -59.66 -8.54
CA SER A 86 -9.85 -60.47 -9.00
C SER A 86 -9.81 -61.89 -8.40
N SER A 87 -11.00 -62.46 -8.17
CA SER A 87 -11.20 -63.91 -7.99
C SER A 87 -12.31 -64.38 -8.95
N PRO A 88 -12.29 -65.64 -9.44
CA PRO A 88 -12.94 -66.02 -10.70
C PRO A 88 -14.15 -66.97 -10.59
N GLU A 89 -14.76 -67.18 -11.76
CA GLU A 89 -15.93 -67.98 -12.17
C GLU A 89 -15.84 -69.51 -11.99
N VAL A 90 -16.96 -70.24 -12.20
CA VAL A 90 -17.19 -71.44 -13.07
C VAL A 90 -18.72 -71.73 -13.06
N VAL A 91 -19.54 -71.61 -14.12
CA VAL A 91 -19.74 -72.33 -15.41
C VAL A 91 -20.64 -73.59 -15.35
N THR A 92 -21.61 -73.62 -16.28
CA THR A 92 -22.22 -74.73 -17.08
C THR A 92 -23.77 -74.69 -17.08
N SER A 93 -24.55 -75.03 -18.12
CA SER A 93 -24.45 -75.07 -19.61
C SER A 93 -25.72 -75.78 -20.15
N GLY A 94 -26.30 -75.30 -21.27
CA GLY A 94 -27.02 -76.11 -22.28
C GLY A 94 -28.57 -76.21 -22.17
N GLU A 95 -29.40 -76.23 -23.22
CA GLU A 95 -29.25 -76.45 -24.67
C GLU A 95 -30.44 -75.86 -25.49
N HIS A 96 -30.15 -75.51 -26.75
CA HIS A 96 -30.87 -75.70 -28.05
C HIS A 96 -32.38 -75.37 -28.29
N LEU A 97 -32.60 -74.32 -29.12
CA LEU A 97 -33.32 -74.19 -30.43
C LEU A 97 -34.56 -75.08 -30.80
N PRO A 98 -35.40 -74.71 -31.80
CA PRO A 98 -36.08 -73.42 -32.05
C PRO A 98 -37.55 -73.54 -32.56
N GLU A 99 -38.24 -72.40 -32.56
CA GLU A 99 -39.29 -71.90 -33.49
C GLU A 99 -40.68 -72.57 -33.69
N VAL A 100 -41.63 -71.64 -33.91
CA VAL A 100 -42.89 -71.66 -34.66
C VAL A 100 -44.25 -71.93 -33.94
N VAL A 101 -45.13 -70.95 -34.17
CA VAL A 101 -46.60 -70.98 -34.34
C VAL A 101 -47.48 -70.47 -33.19
N SER A 102 -48.32 -69.53 -33.63
CA SER A 102 -49.44 -68.79 -33.06
C SER A 102 -50.43 -69.50 -32.12
N MET A 103 -50.97 -68.69 -31.19
CA MET A 103 -52.14 -68.94 -30.32
C MET A 103 -53.43 -69.22 -31.14
N PRO A 104 -54.48 -69.86 -30.56
CA PRO A 104 -55.47 -69.10 -29.75
C PRO A 104 -56.24 -69.87 -28.64
N GLY A 105 -56.88 -69.10 -27.75
CA GLY A 105 -58.04 -69.48 -26.92
C GLY A 105 -57.68 -70.07 -25.54
N GLY A 106 -58.32 -69.75 -24.42
CA GLY A 106 -59.48 -68.93 -24.11
C GLY A 106 -59.93 -69.26 -22.67
N ALA A 107 -60.13 -68.21 -21.86
CA ALA A 107 -60.96 -68.10 -20.65
C ALA A 107 -60.87 -69.14 -19.49
N SER A 108 -60.48 -68.64 -18.31
CA SER A 108 -61.31 -68.75 -17.09
C SER A 108 -60.91 -67.67 -16.06
N GLY A 109 -61.91 -67.01 -15.47
CA GLY A 109 -61.75 -65.76 -14.72
C GLY A 109 -61.38 -65.90 -13.24
N ARG A 110 -60.90 -64.79 -12.67
CA ARG A 110 -60.87 -64.44 -11.24
C ARG A 110 -61.08 -62.93 -11.06
N PRO A 111 -61.57 -62.45 -9.89
CA PRO A 111 -62.54 -61.35 -9.79
C PRO A 111 -61.96 -59.93 -9.91
N PRO A 112 -62.80 -58.90 -10.14
CA PRO A 112 -62.36 -57.54 -10.38
C PRO A 112 -61.84 -56.86 -9.11
N VAL A 113 -60.71 -56.16 -9.25
CA VAL A 113 -60.15 -55.28 -8.22
C VAL A 113 -61.04 -54.04 -8.10
N PRO A 114 -61.45 -53.62 -6.89
CA PRO A 114 -62.36 -52.49 -6.70
C PRO A 114 -61.86 -51.19 -7.35
N TRP A 115 -62.75 -50.55 -8.12
CA TRP A 115 -62.49 -49.39 -8.98
C TRP A 115 -61.89 -48.16 -8.25
N TRP A 116 -62.03 -48.06 -6.93
CA TRP A 116 -61.48 -46.96 -6.12
C TRP A 116 -59.95 -46.98 -5.94
N ARG A 117 -59.29 -48.13 -6.13
CA ARG A 117 -57.82 -48.26 -5.96
C ARG A 117 -57.07 -47.79 -7.20
N ARG A 118 -57.69 -47.89 -8.39
CA ARG A 118 -57.13 -47.37 -9.64
C ARG A 118 -57.12 -45.84 -9.69
N LYS A 119 -58.16 -45.18 -9.16
CA LYS A 119 -58.20 -43.69 -9.11
C LYS A 119 -57.17 -43.10 -8.16
N ARG A 120 -56.88 -43.74 -7.02
CA ARG A 120 -55.82 -43.31 -6.09
C ARG A 120 -54.42 -43.51 -6.67
N PHE A 121 -54.21 -44.60 -7.42
CA PHE A 121 -52.93 -44.85 -8.09
C PHE A 121 -52.67 -43.86 -9.23
N LEU A 122 -53.69 -43.57 -10.05
CA LEU A 122 -53.59 -42.56 -11.11
C LEU A 122 -53.38 -41.15 -10.53
N ALA A 123 -54.11 -40.77 -9.48
CA ALA A 123 -53.92 -39.47 -8.82
C ALA A 123 -52.53 -39.34 -8.19
N ALA A 124 -52.00 -40.40 -7.56
CA ALA A 124 -50.65 -40.40 -7.00
C ALA A 124 -49.58 -40.28 -8.09
N ILE A 125 -49.77 -40.91 -9.25
CA ILE A 125 -48.87 -40.76 -10.40
C ILE A 125 -48.93 -39.33 -10.97
N THR A 126 -50.13 -38.74 -11.10
CA THR A 126 -50.26 -37.35 -11.58
C THR A 126 -49.61 -36.37 -10.61
N VAL A 127 -49.78 -36.55 -9.30
CA VAL A 127 -49.12 -35.72 -8.27
C VAL A 127 -47.61 -35.90 -8.30
N ALA A 128 -47.11 -37.13 -8.44
CA ALA A 128 -45.68 -37.39 -8.58
C ALA A 128 -45.07 -36.74 -9.83
N ILE A 129 -45.77 -36.79 -10.98
CA ILE A 129 -45.33 -36.13 -12.22
C ILE A 129 -45.33 -34.61 -12.05
N VAL A 130 -46.34 -34.02 -11.44
CA VAL A 130 -46.39 -32.57 -11.18
C VAL A 130 -45.27 -32.15 -10.22
N ILE A 131 -45.00 -32.93 -9.16
CA ILE A 131 -43.89 -32.67 -8.25
C ILE A 131 -42.56 -32.76 -8.99
N VAL A 132 -42.35 -33.78 -9.83
CA VAL A 132 -41.12 -33.91 -10.62
C VAL A 132 -40.96 -32.76 -11.61
N VAL A 133 -42.04 -32.30 -12.27
CA VAL A 133 -42.00 -31.15 -13.19
C VAL A 133 -41.77 -29.83 -12.45
N VAL A 134 -42.35 -29.64 -11.27
CA VAL A 134 -42.11 -28.44 -10.43
C VAL A 134 -40.72 -28.45 -9.83
N VAL A 135 -40.21 -29.61 -9.40
CA VAL A 135 -38.84 -29.76 -8.87
C VAL A 135 -37.83 -29.61 -10.01
N LEU A 136 -38.04 -30.21 -11.17
CA LEU A 136 -37.21 -29.98 -12.35
C LEU A 136 -37.32 -28.53 -12.82
N GLY A 137 -38.50 -27.92 -12.80
CA GLY A 137 -38.70 -26.51 -13.10
C GLY A 137 -38.01 -25.57 -12.12
N ALA A 138 -37.95 -25.93 -10.83
CA ALA A 138 -37.23 -25.17 -9.80
C ALA A 138 -35.72 -25.41 -9.86
N VAL A 139 -35.26 -26.63 -10.19
CA VAL A 139 -33.84 -26.98 -10.33
C VAL A 139 -33.25 -26.47 -11.65
N LEU A 140 -34.04 -26.43 -12.72
CA LEU A 140 -33.65 -25.86 -14.02
C LEU A 140 -33.90 -24.34 -14.06
N GLY A 141 -34.91 -23.83 -13.35
CA GLY A 141 -35.22 -22.40 -13.21
C GLY A 141 -34.31 -21.64 -12.22
N THR A 142 -33.50 -22.34 -11.44
CA THR A 142 -32.45 -21.73 -10.58
C THR A 142 -31.06 -21.78 -11.19
N ARG A 143 -30.88 -22.43 -12.34
CA ARG A 143 -29.74 -22.11 -13.21
C ARG A 143 -30.10 -20.88 -14.04
N LYS A 144 -30.08 -19.71 -13.38
CA LYS A 144 -29.54 -18.53 -14.06
C LYS A 144 -28.18 -18.98 -14.58
N LYS A 145 -28.13 -19.32 -15.86
CA LYS A 145 -26.89 -19.44 -16.60
C LYS A 145 -26.24 -18.08 -16.37
N SER A 146 -25.29 -18.03 -15.45
CA SER A 146 -24.29 -16.99 -15.44
C SER A 146 -23.65 -17.12 -16.81
N GLU A 147 -24.16 -16.34 -17.75
CA GLU A 147 -23.35 -15.96 -18.89
C GLU A 147 -22.15 -15.28 -18.25
N SER A 148 -21.10 -16.07 -18.05
CA SER A 148 -19.74 -15.57 -18.12
C SER A 148 -19.60 -15.04 -19.54
N SER A 149 -20.14 -13.85 -19.76
CA SER A 149 -19.53 -12.93 -20.68
C SER A 149 -18.20 -12.61 -20.02
N THR A 150 -17.15 -13.29 -20.46
CA THR A 150 -15.85 -12.64 -20.65
C THR A 150 -16.04 -11.53 -21.69
N ALA A 151 -16.91 -10.56 -21.40
CA ALA A 151 -16.68 -9.22 -21.86
C ALA A 151 -15.31 -8.87 -21.27
N LEU A 152 -14.33 -8.62 -22.14
CA LEU A 152 -13.07 -8.00 -21.77
C LEU A 152 -13.43 -6.87 -20.79
N ARG A 153 -13.19 -7.09 -19.48
CA ARG A 153 -13.43 -6.04 -18.50
C ARG A 153 -12.40 -4.98 -18.85
N ALA A 154 -12.86 -3.87 -19.42
CA ALA A 154 -11.99 -2.75 -19.71
C ALA A 154 -11.27 -2.36 -18.41
N SER A 155 -9.97 -2.09 -18.49
CA SER A 155 -9.20 -1.57 -17.37
C SER A 155 -9.91 -0.38 -16.76
N ALA A 156 -10.02 -0.36 -15.44
CA ALA A 156 -10.51 0.79 -14.69
C ALA A 156 -9.64 2.03 -14.93
N CYS A 157 -8.43 1.83 -15.45
CA CYS A 157 -7.48 2.85 -15.84
C CYS A 157 -7.52 3.18 -17.33
N ASN A 158 -8.60 2.82 -18.03
CA ASN A 158 -8.75 3.20 -19.43
C ASN A 158 -8.83 4.74 -19.55
N ASN A 159 -7.92 5.33 -20.32
CA ASN A 159 -7.76 6.78 -20.53
C ASN A 159 -7.42 7.61 -19.28
N THR A 160 -7.03 6.99 -18.15
CA THR A 160 -6.58 7.70 -16.95
C THR A 160 -5.41 6.99 -16.30
N VAL A 161 -4.64 7.71 -15.49
CA VAL A 161 -3.53 7.12 -14.72
C VAL A 161 -4.11 6.41 -13.50
N CYS A 162 -3.90 5.10 -13.35
CA CYS A 162 -4.32 4.38 -12.15
C CYS A 162 -3.70 5.04 -10.90
N PRO A 163 -4.49 5.41 -9.89
CA PRO A 163 -3.96 5.88 -8.63
C PRO A 163 -3.48 4.71 -7.76
N GLN A 164 -2.78 5.05 -6.67
CA GLN A 164 -2.41 4.10 -5.64
C GLN A 164 -3.61 3.82 -4.71
N ILE A 165 -4.17 2.61 -4.81
CA ILE A 165 -5.44 2.25 -4.14
C ILE A 165 -5.27 1.29 -2.95
N LEU A 166 -4.09 0.67 -2.86
CA LEU A 166 -3.68 -0.20 -1.76
C LEU A 166 -2.72 0.55 -0.85
N SER A 167 -2.77 0.25 0.44
CA SER A 167 -1.75 0.71 1.40
C SER A 167 -1.28 -0.46 2.25
N ALA A 168 -0.04 -0.42 2.71
CA ALA A 168 0.50 -1.44 3.60
C ALA A 168 1.36 -0.81 4.69
N ALA A 169 1.46 -1.50 5.83
CA ALA A 169 2.32 -1.12 6.94
C ALA A 169 2.72 -2.35 7.75
N VAL A 170 3.84 -2.27 8.45
CA VAL A 170 4.30 -3.31 9.37
C VAL A 170 3.84 -3.00 10.79
N LEU A 171 3.20 -3.97 11.43
CA LEU A 171 2.84 -3.94 12.85
C LEU A 171 3.74 -4.88 13.64
N GLY A 172 4.35 -4.38 14.70
CA GLY A 172 5.29 -5.11 15.56
C GLY A 172 6.61 -4.34 15.69
N PRO A 173 7.23 -4.34 16.87
CA PRO A 173 8.54 -3.74 17.05
C PRO A 173 9.60 -4.47 16.21
N ASN A 174 10.64 -3.74 15.81
CA ASN A 174 11.73 -4.24 14.97
C ASN A 174 12.58 -5.38 15.58
N THR A 175 12.31 -5.75 16.82
CA THR A 175 13.10 -6.70 17.61
C THR A 175 12.43 -8.07 17.79
N THR A 176 11.25 -8.31 17.20
CA THR A 176 10.49 -9.55 17.40
C THR A 176 10.18 -10.27 16.09
N ASP A 177 10.07 -11.61 16.17
CA ASP A 177 9.64 -12.45 15.04
C ASP A 177 8.11 -12.43 14.80
N ASP A 178 7.37 -11.77 15.70
CA ASP A 178 5.91 -11.66 15.66
C ASP A 178 5.38 -10.47 14.85
N ARG A 179 6.26 -9.82 14.09
CA ARG A 179 5.88 -8.73 13.19
C ARG A 179 4.91 -9.21 12.12
N LYS A 180 4.00 -8.33 11.73
CA LYS A 180 2.90 -8.59 10.81
C LYS A 180 2.93 -7.59 9.68
N LEU A 181 2.90 -8.09 8.45
CA LEU A 181 2.66 -7.25 7.29
C LEU A 181 1.16 -7.09 7.13
N MET A 182 0.67 -5.85 7.17
CA MET A 182 -0.73 -5.51 7.03
C MET A 182 -0.96 -4.84 5.67
N VAL A 183 -2.00 -5.25 4.96
CA VAL A 183 -2.42 -4.69 3.67
C VAL A 183 -3.86 -4.21 3.80
N PHE A 184 -4.12 -3.01 3.29
CA PHE A 184 -5.39 -2.31 3.38
C PHE A 184 -5.90 -1.96 2.00
N ALA A 185 -7.20 -2.09 1.80
CA ALA A 185 -7.86 -1.82 0.54
C ALA A 185 -9.31 -1.37 0.78
N ARG A 186 -9.91 -0.73 -0.22
CA ARG A 186 -11.34 -0.39 -0.22
C ARG A 186 -12.11 -1.31 -1.18
N GLY A 187 -13.25 -1.81 -0.74
CA GLY A 187 -14.21 -2.58 -1.54
C GLY A 187 -15.62 -2.34 -1.03
N ASP A 188 -16.61 -2.28 -1.92
CA ASP A 188 -18.03 -2.08 -1.57
C ASP A 188 -18.31 -0.92 -0.58
N GLY A 189 -17.50 0.15 -0.64
CA GLY A 189 -17.63 1.31 0.25
C GLY A 189 -17.00 1.14 1.64
N ALA A 190 -16.46 -0.02 1.99
CA ALA A 190 -15.81 -0.30 3.27
C ALA A 190 -14.28 -0.41 3.12
N ILE A 191 -13.55 -0.13 4.19
CA ILE A 191 -12.12 -0.43 4.29
C ILE A 191 -11.94 -1.86 4.82
N TYR A 192 -11.14 -2.64 4.12
CA TYR A 192 -10.75 -3.99 4.51
C TYR A 192 -9.26 -4.03 4.83
N PHE A 193 -8.89 -4.95 5.71
CA PHE A 193 -7.50 -5.29 5.96
C PHE A 193 -7.28 -6.79 5.81
N ASN A 194 -6.07 -7.16 5.42
CA ASN A 194 -5.56 -8.51 5.46
C ASN A 194 -4.14 -8.47 6.04
N TRP A 195 -3.70 -9.53 6.71
CA TRP A 195 -2.39 -9.57 7.35
C TRP A 195 -1.78 -10.97 7.35
N ALA A 196 -0.45 -11.01 7.48
CA ALA A 196 0.32 -12.22 7.66
C ALA A 196 1.48 -11.95 8.63
N GLN A 197 1.82 -12.96 9.44
CA GLN A 197 3.06 -12.92 10.22
C GLN A 197 4.25 -13.01 9.26
N ILE A 198 5.22 -12.11 9.41
CA ILE A 198 6.36 -11.98 8.48
C ILE A 198 7.20 -13.25 8.43
N ALA A 199 7.34 -13.94 9.57
CA ALA A 199 8.04 -15.23 9.66
C ALA A 199 7.42 -16.32 8.78
N ASN A 200 6.12 -16.21 8.45
CA ASN A 200 5.41 -17.17 7.60
C ASN A 200 5.44 -16.81 6.12
N LEU A 201 6.03 -15.67 5.75
CA LEU A 201 6.18 -15.26 4.35
C LEU A 201 7.47 -15.87 3.77
N SER A 202 7.43 -16.26 2.50
CA SER A 202 8.60 -16.81 1.80
C SER A 202 8.56 -16.48 0.32
N ASP A 203 9.71 -16.52 -0.35
CA ASP A 203 9.82 -16.22 -1.78
C ASP A 203 9.16 -17.30 -2.67
N THR A 204 8.98 -18.50 -2.12
CA THR A 204 8.44 -19.68 -2.82
C THR A 204 7.01 -20.04 -2.43
N GLY A 205 6.51 -19.47 -1.33
CA GLY A 205 5.19 -19.73 -0.76
C GLY A 205 4.53 -18.42 -0.38
N GLY A 206 3.48 -18.09 -1.14
CA GLY A 206 2.74 -16.84 -1.02
C GLY A 206 1.97 -16.69 0.29
N TRP A 207 1.24 -15.58 0.38
CA TRP A 207 0.36 -15.20 1.48
C TRP A 207 -0.39 -16.42 2.07
N PRO A 208 -0.46 -16.57 3.40
CA PRO A 208 -1.03 -17.77 4.02
C PRO A 208 -2.43 -18.10 3.45
N ALA A 209 -2.66 -19.36 3.06
CA ALA A 209 -3.88 -19.77 2.36
C ALA A 209 -5.16 -19.62 3.19
N ASP A 210 -5.03 -19.58 4.51
CA ASP A 210 -6.08 -19.32 5.49
C ASP A 210 -6.31 -17.83 5.77
N SER A 211 -5.44 -16.96 5.27
CA SER A 211 -5.56 -15.52 5.44
C SER A 211 -6.81 -14.95 4.75
N ARG A 212 -7.47 -13.98 5.38
CA ARG A 212 -8.76 -13.44 4.95
C ARG A 212 -8.82 -11.94 5.08
N TRP A 213 -9.48 -11.32 4.10
CA TRP A 213 -9.91 -9.92 4.19
C TRP A 213 -10.98 -9.75 5.25
N SER A 214 -10.75 -8.83 6.17
CA SER A 214 -11.65 -8.48 7.26
C SER A 214 -12.07 -7.01 7.14
N ALA A 215 -13.36 -6.73 7.24
CA ALA A 215 -13.88 -5.36 7.19
C ALA A 215 -13.57 -4.61 8.49
N LEU A 216 -13.12 -3.36 8.38
CA LEU A 216 -13.02 -2.42 9.50
C LEU A 216 -14.40 -1.80 9.77
N VAL A 217 -15.15 -2.42 10.66
CA VAL A 217 -16.52 -2.04 10.99
C VAL A 217 -16.61 -0.70 11.75
N GLY A 218 -17.76 -0.04 11.66
CA GLY A 218 -18.07 1.18 12.41
C GLY A 218 -17.61 2.49 11.76
N GLY A 219 -17.07 2.43 10.53
CA GLY A 219 -16.68 3.58 9.74
C GLY A 219 -17.84 4.23 8.99
N ALA A 220 -17.64 5.49 8.56
CA ALA A 220 -18.61 6.22 7.74
C ALA A 220 -18.50 5.87 6.25
N SER A 221 -19.19 6.63 5.39
CA SER A 221 -19.18 6.49 3.93
C SER A 221 -17.80 6.85 3.37
N PHE A 222 -16.89 5.88 3.29
CA PHE A 222 -15.52 6.11 2.82
C PHE A 222 -15.50 6.46 1.33
N VAL A 223 -14.81 7.54 0.99
CA VAL A 223 -14.76 8.08 -0.39
C VAL A 223 -13.36 8.03 -1.02
N SER A 224 -12.32 7.68 -0.25
CA SER A 224 -10.95 7.52 -0.76
C SER A 224 -10.36 6.15 -0.45
N GLN A 225 -9.17 5.88 -1.01
CA GLN A 225 -8.30 4.81 -0.57
C GLN A 225 -7.85 5.01 0.89
N PRO A 226 -7.50 3.93 1.61
CA PRO A 226 -6.85 4.04 2.90
C PRO A 226 -5.39 4.46 2.73
N SER A 227 -4.89 5.26 3.67
CA SER A 227 -3.47 5.52 3.87
C SER A 227 -3.05 4.95 5.23
N ALA A 228 -2.11 4.01 5.20
CA ALA A 228 -1.63 3.31 6.38
C ALA A 228 -0.17 3.66 6.67
N MET A 229 0.15 3.84 7.95
CA MET A 229 1.52 4.11 8.39
C MET A 229 1.85 3.36 9.68
N SER A 230 3.07 2.81 9.73
CA SER A 230 3.64 2.28 10.97
C SER A 230 4.29 3.40 11.77
N TRP A 231 4.05 3.43 13.07
CA TRP A 231 4.63 4.42 13.98
C TRP A 231 4.67 3.86 15.41
N ASN A 232 5.06 4.69 16.39
CA ASN A 232 5.27 4.25 17.78
C ASN A 232 6.29 3.08 17.86
N SER A 233 7.43 3.24 17.18
CA SER A 233 8.48 2.22 17.03
C SER A 233 7.97 0.86 16.53
N GLY A 234 7.00 0.89 15.62
CA GLY A 234 6.38 -0.30 15.03
C GLY A 234 5.24 -0.90 15.85
N SER A 235 5.04 -0.48 17.10
CA SER A 235 3.97 -1.04 17.94
C SER A 235 2.56 -0.63 17.53
N ARG A 236 2.43 0.27 16.54
CA ARG A 236 1.14 0.72 16.01
C ARG A 236 1.14 0.88 14.49
N VAL A 237 -0.02 0.63 13.90
CA VAL A 237 -0.35 1.02 12.53
C VAL A 237 -1.60 1.89 12.58
N SER A 238 -1.53 3.10 12.03
CA SER A 238 -2.70 3.95 11.83
C SER A 238 -3.19 3.82 10.39
N VAL A 239 -4.51 3.84 10.21
CA VAL A 239 -5.18 3.80 8.91
C VAL A 239 -6.15 4.97 8.82
N ALA A 240 -5.89 5.91 7.92
CA ALA A 240 -6.72 7.09 7.71
C ALA A 240 -7.32 7.10 6.30
N THR A 241 -8.52 7.64 6.18
CA THR A 241 -9.25 7.71 4.91
C THR A 241 -10.22 8.88 4.92
N MET A 242 -10.54 9.41 3.74
CA MET A 242 -11.59 10.39 3.57
C MET A 242 -12.96 9.74 3.71
N VAL A 243 -13.88 10.48 4.29
CA VAL A 243 -15.30 10.16 4.39
C VAL A 243 -16.12 11.31 3.82
N ASP A 244 -17.28 10.98 3.27
CA ASP A 244 -18.25 11.98 2.85
C ASP A 244 -18.66 12.83 4.08
N GLY A 245 -18.47 14.14 3.99
CA GLY A 245 -18.77 15.05 5.09
C GLY A 245 -20.22 15.56 5.04
N THR A 246 -20.58 16.41 6.01
CA THR A 246 -21.87 17.10 5.96
C THR A 246 -21.74 18.33 5.07
N GLY A 247 -22.17 18.25 3.81
CA GLY A 247 -22.17 19.39 2.88
C GLY A 247 -21.25 19.16 1.67
N THR A 248 -20.42 20.15 1.31
CA THR A 248 -19.53 20.11 0.14
C THR A 248 -18.09 19.69 0.45
N GLU A 249 -17.77 19.45 1.72
CA GLU A 249 -16.42 19.19 2.20
C GLU A 249 -16.31 17.75 2.70
N SER A 250 -15.28 17.01 2.27
CA SER A 250 -14.97 15.70 2.83
C SER A 250 -14.21 15.85 4.14
N ASN A 251 -14.36 14.88 5.05
CA ASN A 251 -13.65 14.83 6.33
C ASN A 251 -12.70 13.63 6.37
N VAL A 252 -11.85 13.55 7.40
CA VAL A 252 -10.98 12.39 7.64
C VAL A 252 -11.46 11.58 8.84
N GLN A 253 -11.47 10.26 8.68
CA GLN A 253 -11.55 9.29 9.77
C GLN A 253 -10.27 8.48 9.88
N MET A 254 -9.91 8.09 11.10
CA MET A 254 -8.75 7.24 11.37
C MET A 254 -9.08 6.14 12.38
N THR A 255 -8.56 4.94 12.14
CA THR A 255 -8.50 3.85 13.11
C THR A 255 -7.04 3.42 13.30
N LYS A 256 -6.76 2.65 14.35
CA LYS A 256 -5.42 2.16 14.66
C LYS A 256 -5.44 0.71 15.11
N PHE A 257 -4.34 0.04 14.77
CA PHE A 257 -3.96 -1.26 15.25
C PHE A 257 -2.86 -1.07 16.29
N THR A 258 -2.97 -1.77 17.43
CA THR A 258 -1.96 -1.75 18.49
C THR A 258 -1.52 -3.17 18.81
N VAL A 259 -0.21 -3.41 18.90
CA VAL A 259 0.33 -4.70 19.36
C VAL A 259 -0.22 -5.01 20.76
N ASP A 260 -0.83 -6.17 20.91
CA ASP A 260 -1.41 -6.65 22.16
C ASP A 260 -1.45 -8.18 22.13
N GLU A 261 -0.53 -8.82 22.84
CA GLU A 261 -0.40 -10.28 22.92
C GLU A 261 -1.61 -10.97 23.54
N SER A 262 -2.44 -10.24 24.30
CA SER A 262 -3.69 -10.77 24.83
C SER A 262 -4.82 -10.82 23.79
N GLY A 263 -4.68 -10.08 22.69
CA GLY A 263 -5.62 -10.08 21.59
C GLY A 263 -5.56 -11.39 20.78
N PRO A 264 -6.67 -11.83 20.15
CA PRO A 264 -6.75 -13.12 19.46
C PRO A 264 -5.77 -13.26 18.28
N ASN A 265 -5.34 -12.13 17.72
CA ASN A 265 -4.39 -12.05 16.62
C ASN A 265 -3.06 -11.40 17.02
N GLY A 266 -2.79 -11.22 18.33
CA GLY A 266 -1.63 -10.47 18.81
C GLY A 266 -1.70 -8.95 18.56
N PHE A 267 -2.90 -8.43 18.31
CA PHE A 267 -3.19 -7.00 18.23
C PHE A 267 -4.65 -6.69 18.54
N THR A 268 -4.90 -5.43 18.90
CA THR A 268 -6.23 -4.82 19.02
C THR A 268 -6.46 -3.79 17.92
N VAL A 269 -7.72 -3.51 17.63
CA VAL A 269 -8.15 -2.49 16.65
C VAL A 269 -9.11 -1.54 17.33
N ASP A 270 -8.84 -0.25 17.23
CA ASP A 270 -9.69 0.80 17.80
C ASP A 270 -10.90 1.09 16.89
N GLY A 271 -11.95 1.67 17.47
CA GLY A 271 -13.02 2.26 16.69
C GLY A 271 -12.52 3.44 15.84
N TRP A 272 -13.28 3.79 14.80
CA TRP A 272 -12.99 4.95 13.98
C TRP A 272 -13.12 6.25 14.78
N LYS A 273 -12.11 7.11 14.68
CA LYS A 273 -12.06 8.45 15.26
C LYS A 273 -12.16 9.48 14.15
N ASP A 274 -13.07 10.43 14.30
CA ASP A 274 -13.14 11.60 13.42
C ASP A 274 -11.95 12.53 13.68
N LEU A 275 -11.23 12.85 12.61
CA LEU A 275 -10.18 13.88 12.61
C LEU A 275 -10.67 15.21 12.01
N GLY A 276 -11.88 15.22 11.42
CA GLY A 276 -12.45 16.39 10.74
C GLY A 276 -11.60 16.86 9.55
N GLY A 277 -11.65 18.16 9.29
CA GLY A 277 -10.83 18.88 8.30
C GLY A 277 -11.45 18.90 6.90
N PRO A 278 -11.50 20.07 6.23
CA PRO A 278 -12.03 20.21 4.88
C PRO A 278 -11.03 19.66 3.86
N VAL A 279 -10.93 18.34 3.76
CA VAL A 279 -9.97 17.70 2.87
C VAL A 279 -10.56 17.46 1.49
N GLY A 280 -9.75 17.64 0.46
CA GLY A 280 -10.09 17.50 -0.96
C GLY A 280 -9.19 16.51 -1.71
N SER A 281 -8.20 15.91 -1.04
CA SER A 281 -7.36 14.86 -1.61
C SER A 281 -7.17 13.69 -0.64
N PRO A 282 -6.90 12.47 -1.14
CA PRO A 282 -6.45 11.37 -0.30
C PRO A 282 -5.19 11.74 0.50
N LEU A 283 -4.96 11.04 1.60
CA LEU A 283 -3.96 11.44 2.58
C LEU A 283 -2.54 11.00 2.20
N GLY A 284 -1.58 11.91 2.23
CA GLY A 284 -0.16 11.59 2.42
C GLY A 284 0.11 11.34 3.90
N THR A 285 0.88 10.32 4.25
CA THR A 285 1.20 10.00 5.65
C THR A 285 2.66 9.65 5.80
N CYS A 286 3.30 10.14 6.86
CA CYS A 286 4.64 9.70 7.22
C CYS A 286 4.84 9.71 8.74
N ALA A 287 5.80 8.93 9.22
CA ALA A 287 6.10 8.82 10.65
C ALA A 287 7.55 9.26 10.92
N ILE A 288 7.74 10.05 11.98
CA ILE A 288 9.04 10.58 12.40
C ILE A 288 9.50 9.86 13.66
N ASN A 289 10.74 9.38 13.65
CA ASN A 289 11.44 8.80 14.81
C ASN A 289 10.60 7.77 15.60
N GLY A 290 9.65 7.12 14.91
CA GLY A 290 8.68 6.23 15.54
C GLY A 290 7.90 6.85 16.71
N THR A 291 7.73 8.17 16.84
CA THR A 291 7.01 8.77 17.99
C THR A 291 5.90 9.73 17.59
N ARG A 292 5.94 10.21 16.35
CA ARG A 292 4.98 11.12 15.76
C ARG A 292 4.56 10.60 14.39
N GLY A 293 3.27 10.70 14.11
CA GLY A 293 2.66 10.37 12.83
C GLY A 293 1.98 11.61 12.25
N ASP A 294 2.27 11.90 10.99
CA ASP A 294 1.84 13.10 10.29
C ASP A 294 0.98 12.75 9.10
N TYR A 295 -0.04 13.57 8.91
CA TYR A 295 -1.09 13.42 7.91
C TYR A 295 -1.15 14.70 7.08
N TYR A 296 -1.15 14.55 5.77
CA TYR A 296 -1.17 15.62 4.80
C TYR A 296 -2.31 15.42 3.83
N SER A 297 -3.00 16.50 3.50
CA SER A 297 -4.04 16.52 2.46
C SER A 297 -4.13 17.94 1.88
N VAL A 298 -4.95 18.12 0.87
CA VAL A 298 -5.18 19.41 0.22
C VAL A 298 -6.63 19.83 0.39
N GLU A 299 -6.86 21.06 0.85
CA GLU A 299 -8.15 21.73 0.75
C GLU A 299 -8.13 22.61 -0.51
N ASN A 300 -9.15 22.50 -1.36
CA ASN A 300 -9.33 23.44 -2.48
C ASN A 300 -10.37 24.50 -2.11
N THR A 301 -9.98 25.76 -2.19
CA THR A 301 -10.84 26.91 -1.92
C THR A 301 -10.97 27.78 -3.16
N ALA A 302 -11.83 28.81 -3.10
CA ALA A 302 -11.92 29.81 -4.16
C ALA A 302 -10.59 30.58 -4.38
N GLU A 303 -9.71 30.62 -3.38
CA GLU A 303 -8.41 31.29 -3.42
C GLU A 303 -7.27 30.38 -3.91
N GLY A 304 -7.56 29.09 -4.12
CA GLY A 304 -6.62 28.05 -4.49
C GLY A 304 -6.45 26.97 -3.42
N ALA A 305 -5.41 26.14 -3.59
CA ALA A 305 -5.11 25.00 -2.74
C ALA A 305 -4.38 25.39 -1.45
N LYS A 306 -4.83 24.82 -0.33
CA LYS A 306 -4.15 24.85 0.96
C LYS A 306 -3.68 23.44 1.29
N PHE A 307 -2.38 23.28 1.51
CA PHE A 307 -1.84 22.03 2.02
C PHE A 307 -2.08 21.99 3.52
N LEU A 308 -2.98 21.12 3.92
CA LEU A 308 -3.33 20.86 5.29
C LEU A 308 -2.38 19.82 5.88
N HIS A 309 -2.03 20.02 7.14
CA HIS A 309 -1.23 19.09 7.91
C HIS A 309 -1.84 18.90 9.29
N ASN A 310 -1.93 17.65 9.72
CA ASN A 310 -2.34 17.27 11.06
C ASN A 310 -1.31 16.29 11.63
N LEU A 311 -1.03 16.38 12.93
CA LEU A 311 -0.04 15.53 13.58
C LEU A 311 -0.58 14.90 14.85
N SER A 312 -0.14 13.67 15.09
CA SER A 312 -0.38 12.92 16.31
C SER A 312 0.95 12.46 16.89
N HIS A 313 1.20 12.75 18.16
CA HIS A 313 2.30 12.16 18.92
C HIS A 313 1.77 11.41 20.13
N ARG A 314 2.60 10.54 20.70
CA ARG A 314 2.21 9.74 21.84
C ARG A 314 2.68 10.35 23.16
N ASN A 315 1.79 10.42 24.14
CA ASN A 315 2.15 10.70 25.53
C ASN A 315 1.54 9.62 26.44
N GLY A 316 2.38 8.71 26.92
CA GLY A 316 1.92 7.52 27.65
C GLY A 316 1.00 6.66 26.78
N THR A 317 -0.25 6.45 27.20
CA THR A 317 -1.25 5.67 26.45
C THR A 317 -2.12 6.50 25.50
N VAL A 318 -2.03 7.84 25.59
CA VAL A 318 -2.95 8.77 24.91
C VAL A 318 -2.31 9.30 23.62
N ASP A 319 -3.12 9.40 22.58
CA ASP A 319 -2.75 10.07 21.34
C ASP A 319 -3.00 11.56 21.51
N MET A 320 -1.91 12.32 21.53
CA MET A 320 -1.95 13.76 21.57
C MET A 320 -1.94 14.31 20.15
N TRP A 321 -3.04 14.95 19.83
CA TRP A 321 -3.18 15.75 18.63
C TRP A 321 -2.76 17.16 18.94
N LYS A 322 -2.04 17.79 18.01
CA LYS A 322 -1.67 19.19 18.15
C LYS A 322 -2.88 20.06 17.85
N HIS A 323 -3.30 20.82 18.85
CA HIS A 323 -4.19 21.96 18.75
C HIS A 323 -3.51 23.13 19.48
N PRO A 324 -3.59 24.38 19.01
CA PRO A 324 -2.97 25.54 19.65
C PRO A 324 -3.40 25.69 21.11
N ASP A 325 -4.68 25.46 21.38
CA ASP A 325 -5.28 25.75 22.69
C ASP A 325 -5.77 24.51 23.48
N GLN A 326 -5.79 23.30 22.90
CA GLN A 326 -6.45 22.12 23.50
C GLN A 326 -5.78 20.78 23.15
N LEU A 327 -4.94 20.26 24.05
CA LEU A 327 -4.28 18.97 23.85
C LEU A 327 -5.29 17.83 23.64
N GLY A 328 -5.09 17.01 22.59
CA GLY A 328 -5.88 15.80 22.33
C GLY A 328 -7.02 15.97 21.31
N VAL A 329 -7.30 17.21 20.87
CA VAL A 329 -8.26 17.52 19.80
C VAL A 329 -7.53 17.55 18.44
N PRO A 330 -7.96 16.77 17.43
CA PRO A 330 -7.42 16.87 16.08
C PRO A 330 -7.63 18.27 15.49
N GLN A 331 -6.59 18.87 14.91
CA GLN A 331 -6.68 20.10 14.14
C GLN A 331 -5.84 20.01 12.88
N TRP A 332 -6.40 20.49 11.77
CA TRP A 332 -5.70 20.66 10.52
C TRP A 332 -5.12 22.08 10.44
N ASP A 333 -3.80 22.18 10.47
CA ASP A 333 -3.07 23.42 10.27
C ASP A 333 -2.81 23.61 8.77
N VAL A 334 -2.88 24.86 8.29
CA VAL A 334 -2.44 25.20 6.94
C VAL A 334 -0.91 25.24 6.93
N GLY A 335 -0.29 24.29 6.24
CA GLY A 335 1.16 24.18 6.07
C GLY A 335 1.69 25.07 4.94
N ALA A 336 1.01 25.10 3.80
CA ALA A 336 1.38 25.91 2.63
C ALA A 336 0.15 26.32 1.82
N ASN A 337 0.23 27.46 1.12
CA ASN A 337 -0.86 27.99 0.30
C ASN A 337 -0.38 28.18 -1.14
N PHE A 338 -1.25 27.86 -2.09
CA PHE A 338 -1.01 28.02 -3.52
C PHE A 338 -2.25 28.62 -4.20
N THR A 339 -2.05 29.40 -5.26
CA THR A 339 -3.12 30.09 -5.99
C THR A 339 -3.81 29.22 -7.03
N PHE A 340 -3.54 27.91 -7.02
CA PHE A 340 -4.10 26.94 -7.96
C PHE A 340 -4.70 25.76 -7.20
N ASN A 341 -5.65 25.05 -7.83
CA ASN A 341 -6.25 23.86 -7.24
C ASN A 341 -5.37 22.62 -7.40
N GLN A 342 -5.55 21.67 -6.49
CA GLN A 342 -4.80 20.43 -6.37
C GLN A 342 -5.75 19.31 -5.95
N THR A 343 -5.97 18.33 -6.82
CA THR A 343 -6.89 17.20 -6.55
C THR A 343 -6.14 15.88 -6.35
N ALA A 344 -4.90 15.77 -6.85
CA ALA A 344 -4.07 14.59 -6.68
C ALA A 344 -3.59 14.46 -5.24
N LYS A 345 -3.39 13.22 -4.78
CA LYS A 345 -2.73 12.92 -3.51
C LYS A 345 -1.30 13.48 -3.55
N PRO A 346 -0.88 14.29 -2.56
CA PRO A 346 0.50 14.73 -2.50
C PRO A 346 1.42 13.60 -2.04
N ALA A 347 2.64 13.56 -2.59
CA ALA A 347 3.66 12.64 -2.17
C ALA A 347 4.42 13.23 -0.99
N VAL A 348 4.42 12.51 0.14
CA VAL A 348 5.08 12.94 1.37
C VAL A 348 6.00 11.85 1.86
N VAL A 349 7.22 12.21 2.23
CA VAL A 349 8.11 11.32 2.96
C VAL A 349 8.75 12.04 4.14
N CYS A 350 8.82 11.33 5.27
CA CYS A 350 9.61 11.76 6.41
C CYS A 350 11.02 11.21 6.22
N ARG A 351 12.03 12.08 6.21
CA ARG A 351 13.41 11.62 6.24
C ARG A 351 13.71 11.06 7.64
N PRO A 352 14.61 10.07 7.75
CA PRO A 352 14.99 9.52 9.05
C PRO A 352 15.74 10.58 9.91
N SER A 353 16.19 11.70 9.32
CA SER A 353 16.75 12.87 10.03
C SER A 353 15.75 13.56 10.99
N TYR A 354 16.27 14.44 11.86
CA TYR A 354 15.46 15.18 12.85
C TYR A 354 14.43 16.10 12.19
N TRP A 355 13.17 15.64 12.16
CA TRP A 355 11.98 16.44 11.90
C TRP A 355 11.97 17.13 10.53
N VAL A 356 12.38 16.41 9.48
CA VAL A 356 12.30 16.90 8.10
C VAL A 356 11.34 16.06 7.27
N HIS A 357 10.40 16.74 6.61
CA HIS A 357 9.47 16.12 5.66
C HIS A 357 9.66 16.73 4.29
N ASP A 358 9.60 15.91 3.28
CA ASP A 358 9.70 16.30 1.89
C ASP A 358 8.32 16.14 1.27
N LEU A 359 7.84 17.20 0.63
CA LEU A 359 6.54 17.29 -0.02
C LEU A 359 6.74 17.50 -1.52
N VAL A 360 6.18 16.59 -2.32
CA VAL A 360 6.21 16.64 -3.78
C VAL A 360 4.79 16.61 -4.35
N PHE A 361 4.49 17.53 -5.25
CA PHE A 361 3.19 17.64 -5.93
C PHE A 361 3.36 18.24 -7.34
N TYR A 362 2.28 18.26 -8.14
CA TYR A 362 2.27 18.86 -9.48
C TYR A 362 1.48 20.17 -9.46
N ASP A 363 2.02 21.27 -9.97
CA ASP A 363 1.28 22.55 -10.02
C ASP A 363 0.21 22.58 -11.13
N ASP A 364 -0.40 23.75 -11.36
CA ASP A 364 -1.43 23.97 -12.39
C ASP A 364 -0.95 23.77 -13.84
N LYS A 365 0.36 23.76 -14.05
CA LYS A 365 1.00 23.46 -15.34
C LYS A 365 1.45 22.00 -15.41
N SER A 366 1.10 21.20 -14.39
CA SER A 366 1.55 19.84 -14.21
C SER A 366 3.07 19.72 -14.02
N ALA A 367 3.74 20.80 -13.61
CA ALA A 367 5.17 20.79 -13.30
C ALA A 367 5.40 20.29 -11.87
N VAL A 368 6.48 19.52 -11.66
CA VAL A 368 6.77 18.97 -10.33
C VAL A 368 7.39 20.04 -9.42
N ARG A 369 6.84 20.13 -8.22
CA ARG A 369 7.27 21.03 -7.15
C ARG A 369 7.79 20.20 -5.99
N HIS A 370 8.90 20.63 -5.40
CA HIS A 370 9.44 20.03 -4.17
C HIS A 370 9.70 21.12 -3.13
N GLY A 371 9.25 20.87 -1.90
CA GLY A 371 9.59 21.69 -0.73
C GLY A 371 9.82 20.82 0.50
N MET A 372 10.65 21.34 1.41
CA MET A 372 11.03 20.63 2.63
C MET A 372 10.52 21.38 3.85
N TRP A 373 9.81 20.69 4.72
CA TRP A 373 9.42 21.20 6.02
C TRP A 373 10.47 20.82 7.06
N ALA A 374 10.93 21.75 7.88
CA ALA A 374 11.78 21.41 9.01
C ALA A 374 11.57 22.38 10.19
N PHE A 375 11.50 21.83 11.41
CA PHE A 375 11.19 22.62 12.62
C PHE A 375 12.12 23.83 12.83
N HIS A 376 13.41 23.69 12.51
CA HIS A 376 14.40 24.76 12.67
C HIS A 376 14.32 25.87 11.61
N ILE A 377 13.52 25.72 10.54
CA ILE A 377 13.35 26.75 9.52
C ILE A 377 12.45 27.85 10.11
N PRO A 378 12.87 29.13 10.12
CA PRO A 378 12.04 30.23 10.62
C PRO A 378 10.78 30.45 9.76
N GLY A 379 9.77 31.10 10.33
CA GLY A 379 8.55 31.47 9.60
C GLY A 379 7.57 30.30 9.47
N ASN A 380 7.22 29.92 8.24
CA ASN A 380 6.26 28.83 7.97
C ASN A 380 6.90 27.43 8.02
N HIS A 381 8.17 27.34 8.40
CA HIS A 381 8.96 26.10 8.51
C HIS A 381 9.19 25.34 7.18
N TRP A 382 8.84 25.92 6.04
CA TRP A 382 9.10 25.35 4.71
C TRP A 382 10.28 26.05 4.03
N THR A 383 11.03 25.29 3.25
CA THR A 383 11.86 25.88 2.19
C THR A 383 10.97 26.47 1.10
N GLU A 384 11.54 27.35 0.27
CA GLU A 384 10.90 27.72 -0.99
C GLU A 384 10.62 26.47 -1.83
N PHE A 385 9.44 26.42 -2.44
CA PHE A 385 9.05 25.32 -3.31
C PHE A 385 9.77 25.44 -4.65
N THR A 386 10.69 24.54 -4.91
CA THR A 386 11.48 24.51 -6.15
C THR A 386 10.62 24.01 -7.29
N ASP A 387 10.59 24.77 -8.38
CA ASP A 387 10.00 24.36 -9.66
C ASP A 387 11.02 23.57 -10.47
N LEU A 388 10.75 22.28 -10.68
CA LEU A 388 11.63 21.39 -11.43
C LEU A 388 11.14 21.19 -12.87
N GLY A 389 10.03 21.83 -13.25
CA GLY A 389 9.44 21.74 -14.58
C GLY A 389 8.83 20.37 -14.87
N GLY A 390 8.90 19.98 -16.15
CA GLY A 390 8.22 18.78 -16.66
C GLY A 390 6.71 18.97 -16.83
N LYS A 391 6.04 17.91 -17.29
CA LYS A 391 4.58 17.84 -17.37
C LYS A 391 4.14 16.43 -17.02
N PHE A 392 3.47 16.29 -15.89
CA PHE A 392 3.17 15.00 -15.28
C PHE A 392 1.68 14.73 -15.17
N LYS A 393 1.31 13.45 -15.11
CA LYS A 393 -0.07 13.00 -14.93
C LYS A 393 -0.15 12.04 -13.74
N GLY A 394 -1.33 11.95 -13.13
CA GLY A 394 -1.58 11.05 -11.99
C GLY A 394 -0.99 11.56 -10.68
N GLU A 395 -0.61 10.63 -9.81
CA GLU A 395 -0.04 10.92 -8.49
C GLU A 395 1.50 10.88 -8.55
N PRO A 396 2.21 11.83 -7.92
CA PRO A 396 3.65 11.75 -7.73
C PRO A 396 4.03 10.64 -6.75
N THR A 397 5.25 10.13 -6.88
CA THR A 397 5.82 9.17 -5.93
C THR A 397 7.16 9.69 -5.43
N VAL A 398 7.38 9.65 -4.12
CA VAL A 398 8.64 10.04 -3.48
C VAL A 398 9.03 9.02 -2.43
N ILE A 399 10.31 8.70 -2.34
CA ILE A 399 10.88 7.83 -1.31
C ILE A 399 12.08 8.49 -0.65
N ALA A 400 12.26 8.25 0.64
CA ALA A 400 13.48 8.61 1.35
C ALA A 400 14.46 7.45 1.25
N VAL A 401 15.64 7.76 0.73
CA VAL A 401 16.73 6.81 0.47
C VAL A 401 17.84 6.97 1.51
N GLY A 402 17.70 7.95 2.40
CA GLY A 402 18.60 8.21 3.50
C GLY A 402 18.16 9.46 4.26
N ALA A 403 18.93 9.82 5.28
CA ALA A 403 18.73 11.08 6.00
C ALA A 403 18.94 12.28 5.09
N ASP A 404 19.73 12.16 4.03
CA ASP A 404 20.24 13.23 3.16
C ASP A 404 19.82 13.07 1.69
N ARG A 405 18.89 12.16 1.38
CA ARG A 405 18.48 11.85 0.01
C ARG A 405 17.01 11.44 -0.10
N ILE A 406 16.33 12.03 -1.09
CA ILE A 406 15.05 11.52 -1.60
C ILE A 406 15.15 11.26 -3.11
N ASP A 407 14.28 10.38 -3.60
CA ASP A 407 14.12 10.12 -5.03
C ASP A 407 12.64 10.23 -5.40
N PHE A 408 12.38 10.94 -6.50
CA PHE A 408 11.05 11.14 -7.07
C PHE A 408 10.84 10.28 -8.30
N PHE A 409 9.60 9.85 -8.51
CA PHE A 409 9.12 9.19 -9.71
C PHE A 409 7.78 9.78 -10.15
N GLY A 410 7.61 9.98 -11.45
CA GLY A 410 6.37 10.50 -12.04
C GLY A 410 6.18 10.11 -13.49
N ILE A 411 4.92 10.05 -13.94
CA ILE A 411 4.58 9.71 -15.34
C ILE A 411 4.40 10.98 -16.15
N GLY A 412 5.22 11.14 -17.19
CA GLY A 412 5.13 12.26 -18.13
C GLY A 412 3.88 12.21 -18.99
N GLU A 413 3.53 13.32 -19.65
CA GLU A 413 2.40 13.34 -20.59
C GLU A 413 2.56 12.36 -21.76
N ASP A 414 3.81 12.02 -22.09
CA ASP A 414 4.26 11.06 -23.09
C ASP A 414 4.23 9.59 -22.59
N ALA A 415 3.70 9.36 -21.39
CA ALA A 415 3.64 8.07 -20.71
C ALA A 415 5.00 7.48 -20.30
N ALA A 416 6.11 8.21 -20.45
CA ALA A 416 7.40 7.75 -19.93
C ALA A 416 7.48 7.97 -18.41
N MET A 417 8.23 7.11 -17.73
CA MET A 417 8.60 7.36 -16.34
C MET A 417 9.74 8.37 -16.28
N TYR A 418 9.69 9.30 -15.33
CA TYR A 418 10.76 10.23 -15.03
C TYR A 418 11.22 10.13 -13.59
N HIS A 419 12.45 10.56 -13.35
CA HIS A 419 13.08 10.53 -12.05
C HIS A 419 13.92 11.78 -11.80
N PHE A 420 14.00 12.18 -10.53
CA PHE A 420 15.10 13.02 -10.04
C PHE A 420 15.53 12.52 -8.66
N THR A 421 16.80 12.78 -8.33
CA THR A 421 17.31 12.65 -6.96
C THR A 421 17.46 14.04 -6.37
N TRP A 422 17.10 14.21 -5.10
CA TRP A 422 17.52 15.36 -4.30
C TRP A 422 18.48 14.88 -3.21
N THR A 423 19.56 15.64 -2.97
CA THR A 423 20.45 15.41 -1.82
C THR A 423 20.76 16.72 -1.10
N GLU A 424 21.12 16.63 0.19
CA GLU A 424 21.57 17.82 0.93
C GLU A 424 22.82 18.49 0.31
N ALA A 425 23.70 17.70 -0.31
CA ALA A 425 24.95 18.19 -0.87
C ALA A 425 24.77 18.79 -2.28
N ASP A 426 24.03 18.11 -3.15
CA ASP A 426 23.96 18.44 -4.57
C ASP A 426 22.62 19.09 -4.97
N SER A 427 21.69 19.28 -4.04
CA SER A 427 20.30 19.66 -4.33
C SER A 427 19.68 18.67 -5.34
N HIS A 428 18.82 19.15 -6.24
CA HIS A 428 18.15 18.35 -7.24
C HIS A 428 19.06 18.02 -8.43
N SER A 429 19.03 16.77 -8.88
CA SER A 429 19.47 16.42 -10.23
C SER A 429 18.51 16.98 -11.29
N ALA A 430 18.94 16.98 -12.55
CA ALA A 430 18.00 17.17 -13.65
C ALA A 430 16.95 16.05 -13.66
N LEU A 431 15.76 16.35 -14.21
CA LEU A 431 14.76 15.34 -14.54
C LEU A 431 15.31 14.40 -15.62
N GLU A 432 15.44 13.12 -15.27
CA GLU A 432 15.89 12.04 -16.15
C GLU A 432 14.66 11.27 -16.67
N SER A 433 14.56 11.08 -17.99
CA SER A 433 13.58 10.14 -18.55
C SER A 433 14.12 8.72 -18.42
N LEU A 434 13.33 7.86 -17.80
CA LEU A 434 13.59 6.43 -17.68
C LEU A 434 12.96 5.64 -18.84
N GLY A 435 12.30 6.31 -19.79
CA GLY A 435 11.56 5.66 -20.87
C GLY A 435 10.37 4.84 -20.37
N GLY A 436 9.99 3.83 -21.17
CA GLY A 436 8.80 3.00 -20.92
C GLY A 436 7.50 3.66 -21.36
N SER A 437 6.37 2.98 -21.12
CA SER A 437 5.02 3.48 -21.46
C SER A 437 4.04 3.00 -20.40
N PHE A 438 3.67 3.89 -19.49
CA PHE A 438 2.95 3.59 -18.24
C PHE A 438 1.67 4.40 -18.09
N HIS A 439 0.71 3.82 -17.38
CA HIS A 439 -0.57 4.46 -17.05
C HIS A 439 -1.00 4.22 -15.61
N SER A 440 -0.05 4.09 -14.68
CA SER A 440 -0.31 4.15 -13.24
C SER A 440 0.67 5.08 -12.54
N ALA A 441 0.31 5.52 -11.33
CA ALA A 441 1.30 6.04 -10.40
C ALA A 441 2.43 5.00 -10.21
N ALA A 442 3.66 5.48 -10.01
CA ALA A 442 4.78 4.62 -9.70
C ALA A 442 4.66 4.11 -8.25
N SER A 443 5.22 2.95 -7.96
CA SER A 443 5.54 2.56 -6.59
C SER A 443 7.01 2.19 -6.49
N ALA A 444 7.66 2.69 -5.44
CA ALA A 444 9.10 2.53 -5.28
C ALA A 444 9.42 2.14 -3.84
N VAL A 445 10.51 1.39 -3.69
CA VAL A 445 11.02 0.96 -2.38
C VAL A 445 12.54 1.11 -2.35
N ALA A 446 13.07 1.56 -1.21
CA ALA A 446 14.51 1.57 -0.95
C ALA A 446 14.89 0.42 -0.01
N THR A 447 15.94 -0.30 -0.36
CA THR A 447 16.53 -1.39 0.45
C THR A 447 18.06 -1.22 0.50
N GLY A 448 18.73 -1.95 1.37
CA GLY A 448 20.14 -1.76 1.72
C GLY A 448 20.35 -0.68 2.78
N LEU A 449 19.29 -0.32 3.51
CA LEU A 449 19.31 0.71 4.56
C LEU A 449 19.40 0.02 5.93
N ILE A 450 20.40 0.36 6.76
CA ILE A 450 20.36 -0.09 8.16
C ILE A 450 19.34 0.78 8.90
N ALA A 451 18.21 0.19 9.26
CA ALA A 451 17.28 0.80 10.20
C ALA A 451 17.99 0.99 11.55
N SER A 452 18.42 2.22 11.86
CA SER A 452 18.87 2.55 13.21
C SER A 452 17.68 3.01 14.06
N SER A 453 17.66 2.55 15.31
CA SER A 453 16.68 2.96 16.31
C SER A 453 16.78 4.44 16.70
N THR A 454 17.81 5.15 16.21
CA THR A 454 18.10 6.57 16.49
C THR A 454 17.74 7.50 15.33
N GLY A 455 17.08 7.01 14.27
CA GLY A 455 16.71 7.82 13.10
C GLY A 455 17.89 8.12 12.16
N ASN A 456 19.12 7.70 12.47
CA ASN A 456 20.22 7.86 11.52
C ASN A 456 20.37 6.59 10.68
N SER A 457 19.61 6.45 9.61
CA SER A 457 19.73 5.29 8.70
C SER A 457 21.05 5.38 7.94
N THR A 458 22.08 4.70 8.46
CA THR A 458 23.38 4.62 7.80
C THR A 458 23.35 3.52 6.75
N VAL A 459 23.91 3.80 5.56
CA VAL A 459 24.13 2.80 4.50
C VAL A 459 24.95 1.63 5.08
N ASN A 460 24.50 0.39 4.83
CA ASN A 460 25.27 -0.80 5.18
C ASN A 460 26.70 -0.68 4.62
N GLY A 461 27.73 -0.88 5.46
CA GLY A 461 29.15 -0.77 5.11
C GLY A 461 29.66 -1.71 4.01
N THR A 462 28.78 -2.40 3.28
CA THR A 462 29.08 -3.35 2.20
C THR A 462 28.28 -3.12 0.91
N GLY A 463 27.32 -2.19 0.82
CA GLY A 463 26.44 -2.11 -0.34
C GLY A 463 25.78 -0.77 -0.57
N SER A 464 25.82 -0.31 -1.80
CA SER A 464 25.09 0.85 -2.29
C SER A 464 23.58 0.67 -2.13
N VAL A 465 22.84 1.70 -1.66
CA VAL A 465 21.36 1.66 -1.55
C VAL A 465 20.73 1.20 -2.86
N ARG A 466 19.77 0.29 -2.78
CA ARG A 466 18.99 -0.22 -3.91
C ARG A 466 17.63 0.46 -3.92
N ILE A 467 17.17 0.86 -5.11
CA ILE A 467 15.81 1.35 -5.32
C ILE A 467 15.17 0.48 -6.39
N ASP A 468 14.06 -0.17 -6.04
CA ASP A 468 13.21 -0.89 -6.98
C ASP A 468 11.97 -0.05 -7.27
N VAL A 469 11.63 0.11 -8.55
CA VAL A 469 10.47 0.88 -9.02
C VAL A 469 9.60 -0.01 -9.87
N VAL A 470 8.30 0.07 -9.66
CA VAL A 470 7.30 -0.63 -10.46
C VAL A 470 6.19 0.30 -10.91
N ALA A 471 5.59 -0.03 -12.05
CA ALA A 471 4.43 0.66 -12.59
C ALA A 471 3.63 -0.27 -13.51
N LEU A 472 2.36 0.07 -13.74
CA LEU A 472 1.51 -0.60 -14.71
C LEU A 472 1.77 -0.02 -16.11
N GLY A 473 2.18 -0.87 -17.05
CA GLY A 473 2.37 -0.53 -18.45
C GLY A 473 1.06 -0.40 -19.21
N MET A 474 1.07 0.24 -20.38
CA MET A 474 -0.12 0.40 -21.24
C MET A 474 -0.76 -0.91 -21.72
N ASN A 475 -0.08 -2.05 -21.55
CA ASN A 475 -0.59 -3.40 -21.76
C ASN A 475 -1.22 -4.01 -20.48
N ASP A 476 -1.47 -3.19 -19.46
CA ASP A 476 -1.96 -3.57 -18.14
C ASP A 476 -1.04 -4.57 -17.39
N HIS A 477 0.22 -4.77 -17.81
CA HIS A 477 1.19 -5.59 -17.08
C HIS A 477 2.02 -4.76 -16.10
N ILE A 478 2.49 -5.37 -15.00
CA ILE A 478 3.48 -4.74 -14.12
C ILE A 478 4.86 -4.80 -14.77
N PHE A 479 5.53 -3.66 -14.77
CA PHE A 479 6.95 -3.55 -15.09
C PHE A 479 7.75 -3.21 -13.84
N HIS A 480 8.99 -3.68 -13.82
CA HIS A 480 9.97 -3.40 -12.77
C HIS A 480 11.25 -2.82 -13.36
N ARG A 481 11.92 -1.94 -12.61
CA ARG A 481 13.28 -1.46 -12.88
C ARG A 481 14.01 -1.16 -11.58
N VAL A 482 15.30 -1.48 -11.55
CA VAL A 482 16.16 -1.30 -10.37
C VAL A 482 17.33 -0.32 -10.60
N MET A 483 17.54 0.55 -9.61
CA MET A 483 18.74 1.36 -9.42
C MET A 483 19.60 0.78 -8.29
N ARG A 484 20.93 0.85 -8.45
CA ARG A 484 21.90 0.68 -7.37
C ARG A 484 22.77 1.92 -7.24
N GLY A 485 22.69 2.55 -6.08
CA GLY A 485 23.39 3.80 -5.78
C GLY A 485 22.87 4.95 -6.59
N LYS A 486 23.65 5.36 -7.59
CA LYS A 486 23.32 6.44 -8.52
C LYS A 486 23.17 5.92 -9.96
N ARG A 487 23.02 4.60 -10.18
CA ARG A 487 22.98 4.00 -11.52
C ARG A 487 21.81 3.03 -11.68
N TRP A 488 21.04 3.21 -12.75
CA TRP A 488 20.10 2.21 -13.24
C TRP A 488 20.88 1.00 -13.76
N VAL A 489 20.67 -0.16 -13.13
CA VAL A 489 21.41 -1.41 -13.46
C VAL A 489 20.56 -2.39 -14.26
N SER A 490 19.37 -1.96 -14.68
CA SER A 490 18.42 -2.72 -15.49
C SER A 490 17.63 -1.78 -16.40
N ASP A 491 17.10 -2.33 -17.48
CA ASP A 491 15.99 -1.73 -18.23
C ASP A 491 14.65 -2.14 -17.63
N TRP A 492 13.56 -1.53 -18.09
CA TRP A 492 12.20 -1.96 -17.71
C TRP A 492 11.96 -3.41 -18.13
N GLU A 493 11.60 -4.25 -17.17
CA GLU A 493 11.22 -5.62 -17.41
C GLU A 493 9.73 -5.84 -17.16
N ASP A 494 9.06 -6.48 -18.13
CA ASP A 494 7.68 -6.97 -17.97
C ASP A 494 7.69 -8.21 -17.05
N LEU A 495 6.89 -8.18 -15.99
CA LEU A 495 6.73 -9.28 -15.04
C LEU A 495 5.64 -10.29 -15.46
N GLY A 496 4.91 -10.00 -16.53
CA GLY A 496 3.89 -10.89 -17.10
C GLY A 496 2.61 -11.00 -16.27
N VAL A 497 2.37 -10.04 -15.36
CA VAL A 497 1.20 -10.05 -14.47
C VAL A 497 0.32 -8.85 -14.72
N GLU A 498 -0.92 -9.15 -15.14
CA GLU A 498 -1.95 -8.17 -15.43
C GLU A 498 -2.57 -7.54 -14.18
N GLY A 499 -2.80 -6.22 -14.20
CA GLY A 499 -3.37 -5.43 -13.12
C GLY A 499 -4.44 -4.44 -13.55
N ASN A 500 -5.13 -3.91 -12.54
CA ASN A 500 -6.25 -2.98 -12.67
C ASN A 500 -6.17 -1.85 -11.61
N SER A 501 -4.96 -1.60 -11.11
CA SER A 501 -4.58 -0.54 -10.17
C SER A 501 -3.09 -0.25 -10.29
N ALA A 502 -2.62 0.87 -9.72
CA ALA A 502 -1.18 1.01 -9.48
C ALA A 502 -0.69 -0.12 -8.56
N PRO A 503 0.50 -0.70 -8.82
CA PRO A 503 1.13 -1.66 -7.91
C PRO A 503 1.57 -0.98 -6.61
N LEU A 504 1.46 -1.67 -5.48
CA LEU A 504 2.05 -1.28 -4.19
C LEU A 504 3.31 -2.10 -3.93
N VAL A 505 4.43 -1.45 -3.66
CA VAL A 505 5.65 -2.09 -3.15
C VAL A 505 5.93 -1.63 -1.73
N VAL A 506 6.24 -2.56 -0.84
CA VAL A 506 6.49 -2.29 0.58
C VAL A 506 7.71 -3.07 1.07
N HIS A 507 8.63 -2.38 1.73
CA HIS A 507 9.71 -3.01 2.49
C HIS A 507 9.17 -3.43 3.87
N TYR A 508 9.38 -4.69 4.23
CA TYR A 508 8.95 -5.23 5.53
C TYR A 508 10.03 -6.04 6.27
N GLY A 509 11.14 -6.37 5.61
CA GLY A 509 12.32 -6.95 6.26
C GLY A 509 13.03 -5.97 7.18
N HIS A 510 13.86 -6.48 8.11
CA HIS A 510 14.64 -5.64 9.04
C HIS A 510 16.17 -5.70 8.77
N GLY A 511 16.60 -6.47 7.77
CA GLY A 511 18.00 -6.56 7.37
C GLY A 511 18.92 -7.22 8.41
N SER A 512 18.40 -8.05 9.32
CA SER A 512 19.20 -8.89 10.22
C SER A 512 19.43 -10.28 9.62
N SER A 513 20.36 -11.06 10.19
CA SER A 513 20.62 -12.45 9.77
C SER A 513 19.41 -13.36 9.93
N GLU A 514 18.54 -13.08 10.90
CA GLU A 514 17.32 -13.85 11.18
C GLU A 514 16.10 -13.28 10.41
N GLN A 515 16.13 -11.99 10.06
CA GLN A 515 15.06 -11.28 9.36
C GLN A 515 15.66 -10.47 8.20
N PRO A 516 15.95 -11.10 7.05
CA PRO A 516 16.56 -10.42 5.91
C PRO A 516 15.66 -9.30 5.39
N GLU A 517 16.25 -8.37 4.63
CA GLU A 517 15.45 -7.39 3.89
C GLU A 517 14.50 -8.11 2.93
N ARG A 518 13.24 -7.70 2.95
CA ARG A 518 12.16 -8.35 2.19
C ARG A 518 11.18 -7.33 1.68
N VAL A 519 10.71 -7.57 0.46
CA VAL A 519 9.80 -6.70 -0.28
C VAL A 519 8.55 -7.46 -0.66
N GLY A 520 7.40 -6.81 -0.53
CA GLY A 520 6.11 -7.32 -0.96
C GLY A 520 5.57 -6.45 -2.08
N VAL A 521 5.03 -7.07 -3.12
CA VAL A 521 4.40 -6.40 -4.26
C VAL A 521 2.94 -6.81 -4.30
N PHE A 522 2.03 -5.84 -4.34
CA PHE A 522 0.57 -6.05 -4.31
C PHE A 522 -0.11 -5.25 -5.41
N MET A 523 -1.21 -5.76 -5.94
CA MET A 523 -1.98 -5.10 -7.00
C MET A 523 -3.42 -5.62 -7.00
N VAL A 524 -4.39 -4.83 -7.44
CA VAL A 524 -5.75 -5.33 -7.71
C VAL A 524 -5.82 -5.80 -9.16
N GLY A 525 -6.35 -7.00 -9.40
CA GLY A 525 -6.63 -7.54 -10.73
C GLY A 525 -8.02 -7.15 -11.27
N TYR A 526 -8.32 -7.45 -12.53
CA TYR A 526 -9.64 -7.19 -13.14
C TYR A 526 -10.81 -7.94 -12.48
N ASP A 527 -10.51 -9.01 -11.77
CA ASP A 527 -11.47 -9.79 -10.99
C ASP A 527 -11.73 -9.18 -9.61
N GLY A 528 -11.05 -8.08 -9.26
CA GLY A 528 -11.11 -7.44 -7.96
C GLY A 528 -10.27 -8.13 -6.88
N GLN A 529 -9.57 -9.21 -7.21
CA GLN A 529 -8.71 -9.90 -6.26
C GLN A 529 -7.37 -9.16 -6.14
N VAL A 530 -6.80 -9.17 -4.92
CA VAL A 530 -5.46 -8.65 -4.70
C VAL A 530 -4.45 -9.74 -5.04
N LYS A 531 -3.65 -9.52 -6.08
CA LYS A 531 -2.51 -10.37 -6.42
C LYS A 531 -1.30 -9.90 -5.63
N GLN A 532 -0.43 -10.84 -5.25
CA GLN A 532 0.77 -10.54 -4.50
C GLN A 532 1.95 -11.43 -4.87
N ALA A 533 3.16 -10.90 -4.69
CA ALA A 533 4.41 -11.65 -4.64
C ALA A 533 5.32 -11.09 -3.54
N THR A 534 6.13 -11.96 -2.95
CA THR A 534 7.14 -11.63 -1.94
C THR A 534 8.54 -11.97 -2.42
N TRP A 535 9.52 -11.20 -1.98
CA TRP A 535 10.90 -11.34 -2.41
C TRP A 535 11.87 -11.02 -1.27
N THR A 536 12.88 -11.86 -1.07
CA THR A 536 14.01 -11.60 -0.20
C THR A 536 15.09 -10.86 -0.98
N VAL A 537 15.44 -9.69 -0.49
CA VAL A 537 16.33 -8.77 -1.20
C VAL A 537 17.71 -9.40 -1.37
N SER A 538 18.15 -9.45 -2.62
CA SER A 538 19.49 -9.88 -3.00
C SER A 538 20.27 -8.71 -3.60
N VAL A 539 21.54 -8.61 -3.21
CA VAL A 539 22.48 -7.60 -3.72
C VAL A 539 22.87 -7.89 -5.16
N GLU A 540 22.74 -9.12 -5.65
CA GLU A 540 23.15 -9.53 -7.01
C GLU A 540 21.98 -9.52 -7.98
N GLN A 541 20.82 -10.02 -7.58
CA GLN A 541 19.65 -10.19 -8.44
C GLN A 541 19.09 -8.85 -8.95
N THR A 542 18.92 -8.68 -10.25
CA THR A 542 18.31 -7.47 -10.84
C THR A 542 16.91 -7.70 -11.40
N SER A 543 16.54 -8.96 -11.67
CA SER A 543 15.25 -9.32 -12.28
C SER A 543 14.26 -9.90 -11.27
N TRP A 544 12.98 -9.59 -11.46
CA TRP A 544 11.82 -10.07 -10.71
C TRP A 544 10.91 -11.00 -11.54
N LYS A 545 11.30 -11.41 -12.75
CA LYS A 545 10.46 -12.25 -13.63
C LYS A 545 10.05 -13.60 -13.03
N ASP A 546 10.90 -14.16 -12.17
CA ASP A 546 10.66 -15.48 -11.58
C ASP A 546 9.83 -15.43 -10.29
N LEU A 547 9.40 -14.23 -9.85
CA LEU A 547 8.56 -14.07 -8.66
C LEU A 547 7.29 -14.91 -8.78
N LYS A 548 6.92 -15.56 -7.67
CA LYS A 548 5.73 -16.41 -7.60
C LYS A 548 4.52 -15.58 -7.17
N TRP A 549 3.68 -15.26 -8.15
CA TRP A 549 2.45 -14.53 -7.93
C TRP A 549 1.33 -15.45 -7.44
N THR A 550 0.62 -14.99 -6.42
CA THR A 550 -0.55 -15.68 -5.83
C THR A 550 -1.66 -14.66 -5.58
N SER A 551 -2.88 -15.15 -5.36
CA SER A 551 -4.01 -14.29 -5.00
C SER A 551 -4.25 -14.33 -3.48
N MET A 552 -4.49 -13.16 -2.91
CA MET A 552 -5.00 -12.97 -1.54
C MET A 552 -6.53 -12.96 -1.49
N GLY A 553 -7.20 -13.20 -2.63
CA GLY A 553 -8.64 -13.02 -2.78
C GLY A 553 -9.07 -11.56 -2.62
N GLY A 554 -10.31 -11.36 -2.16
CA GLY A 554 -10.92 -10.04 -2.00
C GLY A 554 -11.80 -9.65 -3.18
N ALA A 555 -12.59 -8.59 -2.99
CA ALA A 555 -13.45 -7.98 -3.99
C ALA A 555 -13.22 -6.45 -3.95
N MET A 556 -11.99 -6.04 -4.23
CA MET A 556 -11.55 -4.65 -4.18
C MET A 556 -11.94 -3.93 -5.47
N THR A 557 -12.30 -2.66 -5.34
CA THR A 557 -12.83 -1.87 -6.46
C THR A 557 -11.94 -0.66 -6.70
N SER A 558 -11.70 -0.31 -7.97
CA SER A 558 -11.08 0.95 -8.39
C SER A 558 -12.09 1.96 -8.94
N ASP A 559 -13.39 1.63 -8.95
CA ASP A 559 -14.44 2.44 -9.60
C ASP A 559 -14.71 3.80 -8.93
N PHE A 560 -14.26 4.00 -7.69
CA PHE A 560 -14.42 5.28 -6.99
C PHE A 560 -13.48 6.38 -7.50
N PHE A 561 -12.51 6.03 -8.34
CA PHE A 561 -11.52 6.96 -8.91
C PHE A 561 -11.88 7.50 -10.29
N ARG A 562 -13.09 7.28 -10.78
CA ARG A 562 -13.54 7.98 -11.99
C ARG A 562 -13.70 9.45 -11.63
N PHE A 563 -12.60 10.20 -11.67
CA PHE A 563 -12.61 11.63 -11.83
C PHE A 563 -13.45 11.88 -13.08
N GLU A 564 -14.68 12.36 -12.91
CA GLU A 564 -15.44 12.88 -14.03
C GLU A 564 -14.57 13.98 -14.65
N THR A 565 -14.14 13.75 -15.89
CA THR A 565 -13.33 14.66 -16.69
C THR A 565 -14.01 15.99 -16.92
#